data_AF-A0A6P6Y655-F1
#
_entry.id   AF-A0A6P6Y655-F1
#
_cell.length_a   1.000
_cell.length_b   1.000
_cell.length_c   1.000
_cell.angle_alpha   90.00
_cell.angle_beta   90.00
_cell.angle_gamma   90.00
#
_symmetry.space_group_name_H-M   'P 1'
#
loop_
_entity.id
_entity.type
_entity.pdbx_description
1 polymer ?
#
loop_
_entity_poly.entity_id
_entity_poly.type
_entity_poly.pdbx_seq_one_letter_code
_entity_poly.pdbx_strand_id
1 'polypeptide(L)'
;MKLIIITILLFVTPLWAHTLEMPTTTAMHNAENMKMNCPENEEYHECGTACPDTCANKDEVRPCIMVCRSGCFCQKGFVRSGVSESNKSLGHCVSLGECENILKNQSN
;
A
#
# COMPACT_ATOMS: atom_id res chain seq x y z
N MET A 1 63.51 -16.63 -3.42
CA MET A 1 62.58 -15.47 -3.36
C MET A 1 61.35 -15.60 -4.26
N LYS A 2 61.40 -16.31 -5.41
CA LYS A 2 60.19 -16.62 -6.22
C LYS A 2 59.25 -17.69 -5.60
N LEU A 3 59.72 -18.49 -4.63
CA LEU A 3 58.91 -19.55 -3.97
C LEU A 3 58.03 -19.07 -2.80
N ILE A 4 58.27 -17.89 -2.24
CA ILE A 4 57.50 -17.35 -1.10
C ILE A 4 56.22 -16.63 -1.58
N ILE A 5 56.19 -16.20 -2.84
CA ILE A 5 55.04 -15.47 -3.42
C ILE A 5 53.91 -16.43 -3.81
N ILE A 6 54.24 -17.66 -4.24
CA ILE A 6 53.24 -18.68 -4.63
C ILE A 6 52.48 -19.20 -3.40
N THR A 7 53.14 -19.29 -2.24
CA THR A 7 52.48 -19.73 -1.00
C THR A 7 51.51 -18.68 -0.44
N ILE A 8 51.74 -17.39 -0.66
CA ILE A 8 50.84 -16.32 -0.20
C ILE A 8 49.55 -16.26 -1.05
N LEU A 9 49.63 -16.56 -2.35
CA LEU A 9 48.48 -16.54 -3.25
C LEU A 9 47.48 -17.69 -3.05
N LEU A 10 47.90 -18.79 -2.40
CA LEU A 10 47.02 -19.93 -2.07
C LEU A 10 46.25 -19.77 -0.75
N PHE A 11 46.55 -18.76 0.07
CA PHE A 11 45.79 -18.45 1.29
C PHE A 11 44.69 -17.39 1.09
N VAL A 12 44.59 -16.78 -0.10
CA VAL A 12 43.54 -15.78 -0.41
C VAL A 12 42.42 -16.35 -1.29
N THR A 13 42.44 -17.66 -1.55
CA THR A 13 41.29 -18.36 -2.14
C THR A 13 40.63 -19.24 -1.10
N PRO A 14 39.82 -18.69 -0.20
CA PRO A 14 38.95 -19.53 0.58
C PRO A 14 37.80 -19.93 -0.35
N LEU A 15 37.93 -21.13 -0.90
CA LEU A 15 36.86 -21.97 -1.43
C LEU A 15 35.89 -22.30 -0.27
N TRP A 16 35.25 -21.28 0.29
CA TRP A 16 34.20 -21.36 1.32
C TRP A 16 33.04 -20.40 1.08
N ALA A 17 33.04 -19.62 -0.01
CA ALA A 17 31.83 -18.93 -0.48
C ALA A 17 30.99 -19.88 -1.36
N HIS A 18 30.72 -21.09 -0.85
CA HIS A 18 29.57 -21.84 -1.31
C HIS A 18 28.35 -21.14 -0.73
N THR A 19 27.65 -20.42 -1.61
CA THR A 19 26.23 -20.03 -1.50
C THR A 19 25.75 -19.66 -0.09
N LEU A 20 25.93 -18.39 0.26
CA LEU A 20 24.79 -17.65 0.81
C LEU A 20 24.66 -16.44 -0.10
N GLU A 21 23.88 -16.61 -1.17
CA GLU A 21 22.93 -15.58 -1.51
C GLU A 21 22.34 -15.15 -0.16
N MET A 22 22.64 -13.94 0.31
CA MET A 22 21.80 -13.35 1.32
C MET A 22 20.41 -13.40 0.66
N PRO A 23 19.43 -14.17 1.17
CA PRO A 23 18.08 -13.84 0.81
C PRO A 23 18.00 -12.37 1.21
N THR A 24 17.77 -11.49 0.24
CA THR A 24 17.02 -10.29 0.53
C THR A 24 15.80 -10.85 1.24
N THR A 25 15.82 -10.83 2.57
CA THR A 25 14.66 -11.20 3.34
C THR A 25 13.67 -10.14 2.91
N THR A 26 12.79 -10.52 1.99
CA THR A 26 11.66 -9.76 1.47
C THR A 26 10.61 -9.63 2.56
N ALA A 27 11.06 -9.25 3.75
CA ALA A 27 10.30 -9.10 4.98
C ALA A 27 10.97 -8.04 5.87
N MET A 28 11.44 -6.95 5.26
CA MET A 28 11.09 -5.66 5.83
C MET A 28 9.74 -5.34 5.18
N HIS A 29 8.64 -5.51 5.91
CA HIS A 29 7.47 -4.71 5.59
C HIS A 29 7.98 -3.27 5.64
N ASN A 30 8.15 -2.68 4.46
CA ASN A 30 8.78 -1.39 4.23
C ASN A 30 7.98 -0.30 4.94
N ALA A 31 8.19 -0.17 6.25
CA ALA A 31 7.67 0.90 7.08
C ALA A 31 8.38 2.24 6.83
N GLU A 32 9.17 2.33 5.75
CA GLU A 32 9.87 3.54 5.32
C GLU A 32 9.26 4.18 4.06
N ASN A 33 8.00 3.86 3.74
CA ASN A 33 7.16 4.71 2.88
C ASN A 33 5.82 5.04 3.56
N MET A 34 5.88 5.30 4.86
CA MET A 34 4.69 5.35 5.73
C MET A 34 4.10 6.77 5.87
N LYS A 35 4.35 7.68 4.93
CA LYS A 35 3.77 9.04 5.01
C LYS A 35 3.41 9.71 3.68
N MET A 36 3.81 9.19 2.52
CA MET A 36 3.55 9.83 1.22
C MET A 36 2.97 8.90 0.16
N ASN A 37 3.03 7.59 0.33
CA ASN A 37 2.37 6.66 -0.60
C ASN A 37 0.98 6.31 -0.07
N CYS A 38 -0.04 6.69 -0.84
CA CYS A 38 -1.39 6.23 -0.59
C CYS A 38 -1.50 4.71 -0.72
N PRO A 39 -2.48 4.08 -0.03
CA PRO A 39 -2.79 2.67 -0.23
C PRO A 39 -3.11 2.33 -1.69
N GLU A 40 -3.22 1.03 -1.98
CA GLU A 40 -3.63 0.56 -3.30
C GLU A 40 -4.98 1.18 -3.71
N ASN A 41 -5.10 1.53 -5.00
CA ASN A 41 -6.27 2.19 -5.58
C ASN A 41 -6.60 3.56 -4.98
N GLU A 42 -5.65 4.17 -4.27
CA GLU A 42 -5.72 5.53 -3.77
C GLU A 42 -4.67 6.42 -4.44
N GLU A 43 -4.96 7.72 -4.54
CA GLU A 43 -4.06 8.76 -5.05
C GLU A 43 -4.06 9.93 -4.07
N TYR A 44 -2.87 10.50 -3.85
CA TYR A 44 -2.75 11.66 -2.97
C TYR A 44 -3.20 12.91 -3.72
N HIS A 45 -4.11 13.65 -3.12
CA HIS A 45 -4.46 14.99 -3.58
C HIS A 45 -4.28 15.99 -2.45
N GLU A 46 -3.71 17.15 -2.79
CA GLU A 46 -3.60 18.28 -1.86
C GLU A 46 -4.97 18.88 -1.51
N CYS A 47 -5.95 18.72 -2.40
CA CYS A 47 -7.29 19.27 -2.26
C CYS A 47 -8.31 18.29 -2.88
N GLY A 48 -8.80 17.34 -2.08
CA GLY A 48 -9.87 16.41 -2.43
C GLY A 48 -11.14 16.61 -1.60
N THR A 49 -12.22 15.89 -1.95
CA THR A 49 -13.55 16.03 -1.32
C THR A 49 -13.52 15.70 0.18
N ALA A 50 -14.19 16.51 1.00
CA ALA A 50 -14.40 16.17 2.42
C ALA A 50 -15.45 15.06 2.62
N CYS A 51 -16.22 14.72 1.58
CA CYS A 51 -17.26 13.69 1.61
C CYS A 51 -16.96 12.62 0.54
N PRO A 52 -16.09 11.65 0.81
CA PRO A 52 -15.84 10.56 -0.12
C PRO A 52 -17.08 9.68 -0.30
N ASP A 53 -17.26 9.15 -1.50
CA ASP A 53 -18.29 8.16 -1.78
C ASP A 53 -17.87 6.77 -1.32
N THR A 54 -18.86 6.02 -0.89
CA THR A 54 -18.74 4.66 -0.37
C THR A 54 -19.63 3.73 -1.19
N CYS A 55 -19.42 2.43 -1.09
CA CYS A 55 -20.29 1.44 -1.73
C CYS A 55 -21.78 1.66 -1.43
N ALA A 56 -22.10 2.16 -0.23
CA ALA A 56 -23.47 2.38 0.25
C ALA A 56 -24.10 3.67 -0.29
N ASN A 57 -23.32 4.73 -0.51
CA ASN A 57 -23.86 6.06 -0.81
C ASN A 57 -23.45 6.64 -2.18
N LYS A 58 -22.72 5.88 -3.00
CA LYS A 58 -22.25 6.31 -4.34
C LYS A 58 -23.38 6.68 -5.31
N ASP A 59 -24.58 6.14 -5.09
CA ASP A 59 -25.76 6.39 -5.93
C ASP A 59 -26.69 7.45 -5.32
N GLU A 60 -26.31 8.03 -4.18
CA GLU A 60 -27.11 9.01 -3.45
C GLU A 60 -26.58 10.43 -3.67
N VAL A 61 -27.49 11.37 -3.95
CA VAL A 61 -27.16 12.79 -3.96
C VAL A 61 -27.17 13.30 -2.52
N ARG A 62 -25.99 13.54 -1.95
CA ARG A 62 -25.84 14.04 -0.58
C ARG A 62 -25.30 15.47 -0.58
N PRO A 63 -25.85 16.37 0.27
CA PRO A 63 -25.25 17.67 0.47
C PRO A 63 -23.84 17.50 1.04
N CYS A 64 -22.84 18.10 0.37
CA CYS A 64 -21.46 18.14 0.84
C CYS A 64 -20.98 19.60 0.89
N ILE A 65 -20.22 19.93 1.92
CA ILE A 65 -19.55 21.23 2.02
C ILE A 65 -18.45 21.32 0.96
N MET A 66 -18.32 22.48 0.31
CA MET A 66 -17.25 22.73 -0.67
C MET A 66 -15.92 23.09 0.00
N VAL A 67 -15.56 22.37 1.07
CA VAL A 67 -14.24 22.44 1.69
C VAL A 67 -13.43 21.25 1.19
N CYS A 68 -12.19 21.48 0.76
CA CYS A 68 -11.29 20.39 0.41
C CYS A 68 -10.35 20.05 1.57
N ARG A 69 -9.84 18.82 1.55
CA ARG A 69 -8.81 18.35 2.47
C ARG A 69 -7.70 17.67 1.70
N SER A 70 -6.49 17.76 2.21
CA SER A 70 -5.35 16.98 1.71
C SER A 70 -5.42 15.55 2.23
N GLY A 71 -5.12 14.57 1.39
CA GLY A 71 -5.11 13.17 1.79
C GLY A 71 -5.13 12.19 0.61
N CYS A 72 -5.39 10.92 0.93
CA CYS A 72 -5.53 9.86 -0.05
C CYS A 72 -7.01 9.65 -0.41
N PHE A 73 -7.29 9.64 -1.71
CA PHE A 73 -8.63 9.50 -2.26
C PHE A 73 -8.67 8.34 -3.24
N CYS A 74 -9.83 7.68 -3.36
CA CYS A 74 -9.97 6.59 -4.31
C CYS A 74 -9.74 7.09 -5.74
N GLN A 75 -8.98 6.33 -6.51
CA GLN A 75 -8.79 6.57 -7.94
C GLN A 75 -10.13 6.47 -8.68
N LYS A 76 -10.19 7.04 -9.88
CA LYS A 76 -11.39 6.99 -10.72
C LYS A 76 -11.85 5.54 -10.95
N GLY A 77 -13.12 5.27 -10.68
CA GLY A 77 -13.72 3.93 -10.79
C GLY A 77 -13.67 3.09 -9.52
N PHE A 78 -13.07 3.63 -8.44
CA PHE A 78 -13.06 3.03 -7.12
C PHE A 78 -13.83 3.88 -6.11
N VAL A 79 -14.40 3.22 -5.10
CA VAL A 79 -15.14 3.85 -4.00
C VAL A 79 -14.74 3.21 -2.67
N ARG A 80 -14.98 3.89 -1.56
CA ARG A 80 -14.65 3.39 -0.22
C ARG A 80 -15.55 2.20 0.15
N SER A 81 -14.99 1.11 0.66
CA SER A 81 -15.78 -0.07 1.04
C SER A 81 -16.67 0.14 2.27
N GLY A 82 -16.25 0.99 3.21
CA GLY A 82 -16.93 1.20 4.48
C GLY A 82 -17.91 2.37 4.47
N VAL A 83 -18.91 2.30 5.34
CA VAL A 83 -19.82 3.41 5.64
C VAL A 83 -19.11 4.41 6.55
N SER A 84 -19.31 5.70 6.30
CA SER A 84 -18.77 6.80 7.13
C SER A 84 -19.48 6.83 8.49
N GLU A 85 -19.18 5.90 9.38
CA GLU A 85 -19.68 5.92 10.76
C GLU A 85 -18.64 6.56 11.68
N SER A 86 -19.14 7.38 12.62
CA SER A 86 -18.33 8.01 13.67
C SER A 86 -17.51 6.94 14.39
N ASN A 87 -16.20 6.92 14.11
CA ASN A 87 -15.16 6.03 14.65
C ASN A 87 -14.75 4.80 13.81
N LYS A 88 -15.23 4.63 12.57
CA LYS A 88 -14.73 3.57 11.67
C LYS A 88 -13.94 4.18 10.50
N SER A 89 -12.79 3.59 10.19
CA SER A 89 -12.07 3.90 8.95
C SER A 89 -12.99 3.58 7.76
N LEU A 90 -13.06 4.48 6.77
CA LEU A 90 -13.89 4.38 5.56
C LEU A 90 -13.61 3.12 4.71
N GLY A 91 -12.69 2.26 5.14
CA GLY A 91 -12.27 1.07 4.42
C GLY A 91 -11.31 1.40 3.28
N HIS A 92 -10.89 0.36 2.58
CA HIS A 92 -10.04 0.45 1.39
C HIS A 92 -10.88 0.79 0.16
N CYS A 93 -10.23 1.29 -0.89
CA CYS A 93 -10.88 1.59 -2.16
C CYS A 93 -11.07 0.32 -2.98
N VAL A 94 -12.32 0.06 -3.36
CA VAL A 94 -12.75 -1.13 -4.09
C VAL A 94 -13.41 -0.73 -5.40
N SER A 95 -13.38 -1.64 -6.38
CA SER A 95 -14.08 -1.42 -7.64
C SER A 95 -15.60 -1.45 -7.45
N LEU A 96 -16.34 -0.81 -8.36
CA LEU A 96 -17.81 -0.83 -8.31
C LEU A 96 -18.41 -2.24 -8.34
N GLY A 97 -17.79 -3.20 -9.03
CA GLY A 97 -18.26 -4.60 -9.06
C GLY A 97 -18.09 -5.33 -7.72
N GLU A 98 -17.11 -4.93 -6.92
CA GLU A 98 -16.87 -5.54 -5.60
C GLU A 98 -17.85 -5.04 -4.53
N CYS A 99 -18.41 -3.84 -4.72
CA CYS A 99 -19.41 -3.28 -3.81
C CYS A 99 -20.63 -4.18 -3.61
N GLU A 100 -21.07 -4.94 -4.62
CA GLU A 100 -22.23 -5.83 -4.50
C GLU A 100 -22.05 -6.87 -3.38
N ASN A 101 -20.82 -7.38 -3.22
CA ASN A 101 -20.51 -8.37 -2.19
C ASN A 101 -20.39 -7.73 -0.81
N ILE A 102 -19.83 -6.52 -0.74
CA ILE A 102 -19.68 -5.78 0.51
C ILE A 102 -21.04 -5.40 1.09
N LEU A 103 -21.96 -4.90 0.26
CA LEU A 103 -23.30 -4.51 0.70
C LEU A 103 -24.12 -5.72 1.19
N LYS A 104 -23.99 -6.89 0.54
CA LYS A 104 -24.63 -8.13 1.00
C LYS A 104 -24.14 -8.57 2.38
N ASN A 105 -22.84 -8.43 2.65
CA ASN A 105 -22.24 -8.82 3.93
C ASN A 105 -22.53 -7.84 5.08
N GLN A 106 -23.06 -6.64 4.80
CA GLN A 106 -23.48 -5.66 5.81
C GLN A 106 -24.94 -5.84 6.24
N SER A 107 -25.71 -6.70 5.57
CA SER A 107 -27.14 -6.92 5.80
C SER A 107 -27.47 -8.21 6.57
N ASN A 108 -26.47 -8.87 7.16
CA ASN A 108 -26.61 -10.10 7.95
C ASN A 108 -26.20 -9.85 9.40
#